data_AF-A0AA36N5K0-F1
#
_entry.id   AF-A0AA36N5K0-F1
#
_cell.length_a   1.000
_cell.length_b   1.000
_cell.length_c   1.000
_cell.angle_alpha   90.00
_cell.angle_beta   90.00
_cell.angle_gamma   90.00
#
_symmetry.space_group_name_H-M   'P 1'
#
loop_
_entity.id
_entity.type
_entity.pdbx_description
1 polymer ?
#
loop_
_entity_poly.entity_id
_entity_poly.type
_entity_poly.pdbx_seq_one_letter_code
_entity_poly.pdbx_strand_id
1 'polypeptide(L)'
;ASQRDPDRISHSANDWVPGHVCLLAAAGKLTVTYVVDGYTCRKHLDPWSEQIRLTELPEADPEIGLGQAYRFVFGQIFIEPYSLQQALETARRLEQQQHVLCCHEASVLKARKLHDEAERAYRDIGALFVDNESPSFNESFQRKPATVARLAGGVLFDGRPRASDVYQGGEACNCGFMAALAAVADHSEGFLVRRLLEEHSELNSYGCYQVSLFLGTGGRKLEHYRRKHPSVAEAPKEVFSSNTRNSVKSFEKGSWRRVVVDDLVPVNKKARPRACNPKGKALWPCIIEKAFAKACGSYQNADFVDLTEALVILTGQSTVRVDLARLKEKDQNQLWLDLSRYKEMGTLVTAGILDQGQRVLPNGLVTLHAYSFLDLFCFLDVSTGRREQLVKLRNPWGQKCWRGDFGPLDARWATELFERIHEDQGVFCMLWRDFLANFTKIHACHVGDGRDAKEARDGQ
;
A
#
# COMPACT_ATOMS: atom_id res chain seq x y z
N ALA A 1 2.16 -38.06 49.86
CA ALA A 1 2.86 -38.02 51.17
C ALA A 1 4.36 -38.11 50.94
N SER A 2 5.13 -37.48 51.82
CA SER A 2 6.59 -37.23 51.80
C SER A 2 7.07 -36.07 50.91
N GLN A 3 7.43 -34.99 51.61
CA GLN A 3 8.29 -33.89 51.16
C GLN A 3 9.65 -34.44 50.73
N ARG A 4 10.13 -34.07 49.54
CA ARG A 4 11.55 -34.05 49.23
C ARG A 4 11.92 -32.72 48.58
N ASP A 5 12.77 -32.03 49.32
CA ASP A 5 13.60 -30.87 49.07
C ASP A 5 13.93 -30.55 47.58
N PRO A 6 13.62 -29.34 47.07
CA PRO A 6 14.01 -28.91 45.72
C PRO A 6 15.52 -28.64 45.54
N ASP A 7 16.31 -28.57 46.61
CA ASP A 7 17.67 -28.01 46.57
C ASP A 7 18.81 -29.05 46.45
N ARG A 8 18.55 -30.26 45.96
CA ARG A 8 19.63 -31.23 45.67
C ARG A 8 19.56 -31.85 44.28
N ILE A 9 19.96 -31.06 43.29
CA ILE A 9 20.76 -31.58 42.18
C ILE A 9 22.04 -30.74 42.14
N SER A 10 23.01 -31.10 42.97
CA SER A 10 24.39 -30.64 42.83
C SER A 10 25.03 -31.42 41.68
N HIS A 11 24.86 -30.95 40.46
CA HIS A 11 25.84 -31.27 39.42
C HIS A 11 27.02 -30.32 39.59
N SER A 12 28.20 -30.89 39.79
CA SER A 12 29.45 -30.17 39.86
C SER A 12 29.58 -29.27 38.62
N ALA A 13 30.13 -28.07 38.76
CA ALA A 13 30.27 -27.12 37.66
C ALA A 13 31.20 -27.60 36.52
N ASN A 14 31.75 -28.82 36.62
CA ASN A 14 32.76 -29.35 35.70
C ASN A 14 32.27 -30.42 34.71
N ASP A 15 30.98 -30.80 34.71
CA ASP A 15 30.47 -31.89 33.83
C ASP A 15 29.66 -31.39 32.62
N TRP A 16 29.90 -30.17 32.13
CA TRP A 16 29.16 -29.62 30.98
C TRP A 16 29.95 -29.76 29.66
N VAL A 17 29.40 -30.51 28.71
CA VAL A 17 29.97 -30.71 27.37
C VAL A 17 29.55 -29.55 26.44
N PRO A 18 30.47 -28.89 25.73
CA PRO A 18 30.15 -27.84 24.76
C PRO A 18 29.14 -28.31 23.70
N GLY A 19 28.09 -27.54 23.47
CA GLY A 19 27.04 -27.86 22.48
C GLY A 19 25.74 -28.47 23.03
N HIS A 20 25.67 -28.76 24.33
CA HIS A 20 24.44 -29.23 24.97
C HIS A 20 23.53 -28.07 25.42
N VAL A 21 22.25 -28.17 25.09
CA VAL A 21 21.19 -27.24 25.56
C VAL A 21 20.33 -27.97 26.58
N CYS A 22 20.23 -27.42 27.79
CA CYS A 22 19.36 -27.96 28.82
C CYS A 22 18.15 -27.05 29.02
N LEU A 23 16.96 -27.64 28.93
CA LEU A 23 15.67 -26.96 29.09
C LEU A 23 15.09 -27.37 30.44
N LEU A 24 15.00 -26.41 31.35
CA LEU A 24 14.41 -26.61 32.67
C LEU A 24 13.12 -25.81 32.78
N ALA A 25 12.01 -26.52 32.95
CA ALA A 25 10.71 -25.96 33.23
C ALA A 25 10.40 -26.18 34.72
N ALA A 26 10.44 -25.10 35.51
CA ALA A 26 10.11 -25.14 36.93
C ALA A 26 9.35 -23.86 37.30
N ALA A 27 8.31 -23.99 38.14
CA ALA A 27 7.51 -22.88 38.66
C ALA A 27 6.99 -21.89 37.59
N GLY A 28 6.60 -22.39 36.42
CA GLY A 28 6.00 -21.56 35.37
C GLY A 28 6.99 -20.59 34.72
N LYS A 29 8.28 -20.94 34.62
CA LYS A 29 9.27 -20.28 33.78
C LYS A 29 10.07 -21.31 32.99
N LEU A 30 10.25 -21.07 31.69
CA LEU A 30 11.12 -21.90 30.86
C LEU A 30 12.51 -21.28 30.85
N THR A 31 13.49 -22.00 31.39
CA THR A 31 14.88 -21.51 31.45
C THR A 31 15.72 -22.32 30.49
N VAL A 32 16.30 -21.64 29.50
CA VAL A 32 17.26 -22.23 28.56
C VAL A 32 18.66 -21.91 29.07
N THR A 33 19.45 -22.96 29.34
CA THR A 33 20.86 -22.81 29.71
C THR A 33 21.72 -23.49 28.64
N TYR A 34 22.73 -22.78 28.14
CA TYR A 34 23.68 -23.30 27.16
C TYR A 34 25.08 -22.76 27.44
N VAL A 35 26.11 -23.52 27.04
CA VAL A 35 27.52 -23.20 27.29
C VAL A 35 28.21 -22.88 25.96
N VAL A 36 28.87 -21.72 25.88
CA VAL A 36 29.67 -21.29 24.72
C VAL A 36 31.05 -20.87 25.23
N ASP A 37 32.11 -21.48 24.69
CA ASP A 37 33.51 -21.17 24.99
C ASP A 37 33.84 -21.14 26.50
N GLY A 38 33.25 -22.05 27.27
CA GLY A 38 33.45 -22.16 28.72
C GLY A 38 32.61 -21.19 29.57
N TYR A 39 31.80 -20.34 28.94
CA TYR A 39 30.87 -19.43 29.62
C TYR A 39 29.45 -20.02 29.63
N THR A 40 28.82 -20.06 30.80
CA THR A 40 27.43 -20.51 30.94
C THR A 40 26.47 -19.33 30.74
N CYS A 41 25.62 -19.41 29.72
CA CYS A 41 24.59 -18.42 29.43
C CYS A 41 23.20 -18.97 29.77
N ARG A 42 22.39 -18.16 30.47
CA ARG A 42 21.04 -18.54 30.91
C ARG A 42 20.03 -17.50 30.44
N LYS A 43 18.95 -17.94 29.78
CA LYS A 43 17.85 -17.07 29.34
C LYS A 43 16.53 -17.60 29.89
N HIS A 44 15.78 -16.73 30.55
CA HIS A 44 14.44 -17.04 31.07
C HIS A 44 13.38 -16.60 30.06
N LEU A 45 12.44 -17.49 29.78
CA LEU A 45 11.26 -17.26 28.94
C LEU A 45 10.04 -17.36 29.86
N ASP A 46 9.29 -16.26 29.98
CA ASP A 46 8.07 -16.21 30.80
C ASP A 46 6.87 -16.77 30.00
N PRO A 47 6.16 -17.80 30.48
CA PRO A 47 5.12 -18.52 29.71
C PRO A 47 3.73 -17.88 29.75
N TRP A 48 3.59 -16.66 30.30
CA TRP A 48 2.29 -16.01 30.51
C TRP A 48 1.92 -14.95 29.45
N SER A 49 2.57 -14.95 28.28
CA SER A 49 2.01 -14.35 27.07
C SER A 49 1.32 -15.45 26.23
N GLU A 50 0.08 -15.73 26.63
CA GLU A 50 -1.01 -16.43 25.92
C GLU A 50 -0.86 -17.93 25.58
N GLN A 51 -1.31 -18.74 26.55
CA GLN A 51 -2.02 -20.04 26.46
C GLN A 51 -1.61 -21.07 25.38
N ILE A 52 -0.68 -21.95 25.72
CA ILE A 52 -0.69 -23.33 25.22
C ILE A 52 -1.51 -24.17 26.20
N ARG A 53 -2.77 -24.49 25.84
CA ARG A 53 -3.52 -25.54 26.56
C ARG A 53 -3.03 -26.90 26.07
N LEU A 54 -2.14 -27.51 26.86
CA LEU A 54 -1.76 -28.92 26.73
C LEU A 54 -2.88 -29.78 27.33
N THR A 55 -3.93 -30.04 26.56
CA THR A 55 -4.88 -31.12 26.87
C THR A 55 -4.98 -31.99 25.64
N GLU A 56 -4.57 -33.24 25.79
CA GLU A 56 -4.54 -34.33 24.80
C GLU A 56 -3.32 -34.37 23.87
N LEU A 57 -2.15 -34.69 24.44
CA LEU A 57 -1.18 -35.52 23.72
C LEU A 57 -1.35 -36.95 24.23
N PRO A 58 -1.63 -37.94 23.36
CA PRO A 58 -1.60 -39.34 23.77
C PRO A 58 -0.18 -39.68 24.23
N GLU A 59 -0.05 -40.66 25.13
CA GLU A 59 1.22 -41.28 25.48
C GLU A 59 1.93 -41.73 24.19
N ALA A 60 2.85 -40.91 23.70
CA ALA A 60 3.57 -41.13 22.45
C ALA A 60 5.06 -41.22 22.77
N ASP A 61 5.54 -42.46 22.68
CA ASP A 61 6.88 -42.96 22.39
C ASP A 61 8.08 -42.01 22.62
N PRO A 62 9.06 -42.36 23.50
CA PRO A 62 10.25 -41.55 23.76
C PRO A 62 11.18 -41.29 22.56
N GLU A 63 10.90 -41.85 21.38
CA GLU A 63 11.64 -41.58 20.14
C GLU A 63 11.08 -40.44 19.26
N ILE A 64 9.99 -39.77 19.67
CA ILE A 64 9.49 -38.57 18.98
C ILE A 64 10.36 -37.38 19.41
N GLY A 65 11.53 -37.25 18.78
CA GLY A 65 12.51 -36.21 19.06
C GLY A 65 11.93 -34.80 18.96
N LEU A 66 12.51 -33.86 19.71
CA LEU A 66 12.15 -32.43 19.76
C LEU A 66 11.81 -31.81 18.39
N GLY A 67 12.40 -32.31 17.30
CA GLY A 67 12.07 -31.89 15.93
C GLY A 67 10.61 -32.10 15.52
N GLN A 68 9.90 -33.11 16.02
CA GLN A 68 8.48 -33.33 15.72
C GLN A 68 7.56 -32.41 16.55
N ALA A 69 7.88 -32.17 17.83
CA ALA A 69 7.18 -31.18 18.64
C ALA A 69 7.42 -29.75 18.11
N TYR A 70 8.63 -29.44 17.65
CA TYR A 70 8.97 -28.17 17.01
C TYR A 70 8.29 -28.02 15.64
N ARG A 71 8.20 -29.09 14.84
CA ARG A 71 7.41 -29.12 13.58
C ARG A 71 5.90 -28.93 13.81
N PHE A 72 5.37 -29.34 14.96
CA PHE A 72 3.95 -29.18 15.29
C PHE A 72 3.62 -27.73 15.71
N VAL A 73 4.52 -27.08 16.46
CA VAL A 73 4.35 -25.69 16.93
C VAL A 73 4.76 -24.65 15.86
N PHE A 74 5.75 -24.96 15.02
CA PHE A 74 6.34 -24.03 14.04
C PHE A 74 6.27 -24.55 12.59
N GLY A 75 5.23 -25.32 12.26
CA GLY A 75 5.08 -26.05 10.99
C GLY A 75 5.41 -25.26 9.73
N GLN A 76 6.36 -25.82 8.96
CA GLN A 76 6.97 -25.38 7.69
C GLN A 76 8.03 -24.27 7.77
N ILE A 77 9.14 -24.55 8.46
CA ILE A 77 10.44 -23.99 8.08
C ILE A 77 11.37 -25.16 7.76
N PHE A 78 11.62 -25.41 6.48
CA PHE A 78 12.78 -26.19 6.05
C PHE A 78 14.03 -25.38 6.38
N ILE A 79 14.73 -25.75 7.45
CA ILE A 79 16.04 -25.18 7.76
C ILE A 79 17.07 -26.00 6.98
N GLU A 80 17.31 -25.62 5.73
CA GLU A 80 18.59 -25.89 5.06
C GLU A 80 19.75 -25.32 5.91
N PRO A 81 21.01 -25.78 5.73
CA PRO A 81 22.11 -25.41 6.62
C PRO A 81 22.46 -23.92 6.49
N TYR A 82 21.71 -23.10 7.21
CA TYR A 82 21.88 -21.66 7.32
C TYR A 82 22.47 -21.33 8.69
N SER A 83 23.36 -20.35 8.72
CA SER A 83 23.95 -19.82 9.96
C SER A 83 22.88 -19.35 10.95
N LEU A 84 23.15 -19.37 12.26
CA LEU A 84 22.24 -18.88 13.32
C LEU A 84 21.69 -17.47 13.02
N GLN A 85 22.50 -16.62 12.37
CA GLN A 85 22.10 -15.28 11.95
C GLN A 85 20.98 -15.30 10.89
N GLN A 86 21.06 -16.20 9.91
CA GLN A 86 20.02 -16.37 8.88
C GLN A 86 18.75 -16.99 9.45
N ALA A 87 18.87 -17.92 10.40
CA ALA A 87 17.72 -18.48 11.11
C ALA A 87 16.99 -17.42 11.95
N LEU A 88 17.72 -16.57 12.68
CA LEU A 88 17.16 -15.45 13.43
C LEU A 88 16.49 -14.41 12.51
N GLU A 89 17.10 -14.10 11.36
CA GLU A 89 16.49 -13.18 10.39
C GLU A 89 15.21 -13.76 9.76
N THR A 90 15.19 -15.07 9.50
CA THR A 90 13.99 -15.77 9.01
C THR A 90 12.88 -15.77 10.06
N ALA A 91 13.20 -16.06 11.32
CA ALA A 91 12.24 -16.01 12.42
C ALA A 91 11.65 -14.60 12.59
N ARG A 92 12.48 -13.55 12.53
CA ARG A 92 12.02 -12.15 12.56
C ARG A 92 11.08 -11.84 11.40
N ARG A 93 11.39 -12.32 10.20
CA ARG A 93 10.54 -12.12 9.01
C ARG A 93 9.17 -12.78 9.18
N LEU A 94 9.14 -14.00 9.72
CA LEU A 94 7.89 -14.74 9.97
C LEU A 94 7.05 -14.09 11.07
N GLU A 95 7.66 -13.66 12.17
CA GLU A 95 6.97 -12.94 13.24
C GLU A 95 6.36 -11.62 12.73
N GLN A 96 7.09 -10.88 11.90
CA GLN A 96 6.58 -9.68 11.23
C GLN A 96 5.40 -10.00 10.30
N GLN A 97 5.47 -11.08 9.51
CA GLN A 97 4.39 -11.52 8.65
C GLN A 97 3.14 -11.88 9.44
N GLN A 98 3.28 -12.64 10.52
CA GLN A 98 2.17 -13.00 11.41
C GLN A 98 1.54 -11.75 12.06
N HIS A 99 2.37 -10.82 12.56
CA HIS A 99 1.87 -9.57 13.12
C HIS A 99 1.07 -8.76 12.07
N VAL A 100 1.57 -8.65 10.84
CA VAL A 100 0.88 -7.98 9.71
C VAL A 100 -0.47 -8.63 9.41
N LEU A 101 -0.57 -9.96 9.46
CA LEU A 101 -1.81 -10.72 9.26
C LEU A 101 -2.83 -10.46 10.36
N CYS A 102 -2.46 -10.60 11.64
CA CYS A 102 -3.36 -10.33 12.77
C CYS A 102 -3.93 -8.90 12.72
N CYS A 103 -3.04 -7.96 12.41
CA CYS A 103 -3.33 -6.56 12.18
C CYS A 103 -4.36 -6.30 11.07
N HIS A 104 -4.26 -7.05 9.97
CA HIS A 104 -5.22 -7.01 8.87
C HIS A 104 -6.57 -7.59 9.30
N GLU A 105 -6.58 -8.80 9.85
CA GLU A 105 -7.78 -9.50 10.31
C GLU A 105 -8.58 -8.71 11.34
N ALA A 106 -7.90 -8.10 12.33
CA ALA A 106 -8.53 -7.24 13.31
C ALA A 106 -9.24 -6.03 12.67
N SER A 107 -8.62 -5.41 11.66
CA SER A 107 -9.25 -4.30 10.91
C SER A 107 -10.44 -4.77 10.07
N VAL A 108 -10.37 -5.99 9.51
CA VAL A 108 -11.44 -6.61 8.72
C VAL A 108 -12.66 -6.86 9.61
N LEU A 109 -12.46 -7.49 10.77
CA LEU A 109 -13.53 -7.82 11.70
C LEU A 109 -14.23 -6.55 12.22
N LYS A 110 -13.45 -5.53 12.58
CA LYS A 110 -13.99 -4.23 13.01
C LYS A 110 -14.81 -3.57 11.90
N ALA A 111 -14.28 -3.56 10.68
CA ALA A 111 -14.95 -2.95 9.53
C ALA A 111 -16.28 -3.64 9.21
N ARG A 112 -16.30 -4.99 9.23
CA ARG A 112 -17.51 -5.78 9.04
C ARG A 112 -18.55 -5.50 10.11
N LYS A 113 -18.15 -5.47 11.39
CA LYS A 113 -19.06 -5.17 12.49
C LYS A 113 -19.74 -3.80 12.30
N LEU A 114 -18.96 -2.75 12.01
CA LEU A 114 -19.50 -1.40 11.78
C LEU A 114 -20.43 -1.35 10.56
N HIS A 115 -20.07 -2.07 9.50
CA HIS A 115 -20.88 -2.17 8.29
C HIS A 115 -22.22 -2.87 8.55
N ASP A 116 -22.22 -4.00 9.25
CA ASP A 116 -23.45 -4.74 9.60
C ASP A 116 -24.34 -3.95 10.55
N GLU A 117 -23.75 -3.18 11.48
CA GLU A 117 -24.48 -2.26 12.36
C GLU A 117 -25.14 -1.13 11.56
N ALA A 118 -24.43 -0.56 10.58
CA ALA A 118 -24.96 0.46 9.68
C ALA A 118 -26.14 -0.07 8.85
N GLU A 119 -26.01 -1.27 8.28
CA GLU A 119 -27.07 -1.88 7.48
C GLU A 119 -28.31 -2.17 8.33
N ARG A 120 -28.13 -2.72 9.55
CA ARG A 120 -29.25 -2.96 10.48
C ARG A 120 -29.94 -1.65 10.87
N ALA A 121 -29.17 -0.62 11.25
CA ALA A 121 -29.75 0.67 11.61
C ALA A 121 -30.56 1.29 10.46
N TYR A 122 -30.07 1.15 9.23
CA TYR A 122 -30.81 1.59 8.05
C TYR A 122 -32.10 0.78 7.83
N ARG A 123 -32.04 -0.53 7.97
CA ARG A 123 -33.19 -1.42 7.81
C ARG A 123 -34.28 -1.17 8.86
N ASP A 124 -33.88 -0.97 10.10
CA ASP A 124 -34.79 -0.89 11.24
C ASP A 124 -35.44 0.50 11.37
N ILE A 125 -34.67 1.56 11.17
CA ILE A 125 -35.10 2.95 11.44
C ILE A 125 -34.78 3.94 10.31
N GLY A 126 -34.28 3.47 9.16
CA GLY A 126 -33.90 4.35 8.04
C GLY A 126 -32.68 5.23 8.31
N ALA A 127 -31.90 4.94 9.34
CA ALA A 127 -30.75 5.76 9.72
C ALA A 127 -29.58 5.54 8.74
N LEU A 128 -29.09 6.62 8.14
CA LEU A 128 -27.88 6.59 7.32
C LEU A 128 -26.63 6.52 8.20
N PHE A 129 -25.63 5.79 7.74
CA PHE A 129 -24.34 5.68 8.43
C PHE A 129 -23.62 7.03 8.46
N VAL A 130 -23.22 7.48 9.64
CA VAL A 130 -22.36 8.66 9.83
C VAL A 130 -21.13 8.20 10.59
N ASP A 131 -19.97 8.43 9.99
CA ASP A 131 -18.68 8.06 10.56
C ASP A 131 -18.31 9.02 11.70
N ASN A 132 -18.63 8.61 12.92
CA ASN A 132 -18.39 9.37 14.13
C ASN A 132 -17.04 9.06 14.79
N GLU A 133 -16.18 8.24 14.19
CA GLU A 133 -14.85 7.93 14.77
C GLU A 133 -13.94 9.18 14.86
N SER A 134 -14.24 10.21 14.06
CA SER A 134 -13.62 11.53 14.19
C SER A 134 -14.61 12.61 13.74
N PRO A 135 -15.46 13.16 14.64
CA PRO A 135 -16.55 14.07 14.27
C PRO A 135 -16.10 15.31 13.50
N SER A 136 -14.87 15.78 13.75
CA SER A 136 -14.27 16.91 13.04
C SER A 136 -13.68 16.56 11.66
N PHE A 137 -13.59 15.28 11.30
CA PHE A 137 -12.96 14.83 10.05
C PHE A 137 -13.77 15.24 8.82
N ASN A 138 -15.09 15.04 8.83
CA ASN A 138 -15.91 15.37 7.67
C ASN A 138 -15.86 16.88 7.33
N GLU A 139 -15.66 17.74 8.33
CA GLU A 139 -15.49 19.19 8.16
C GLU A 139 -14.04 19.63 7.90
N SER A 140 -13.08 18.70 7.97
CA SER A 140 -11.64 18.98 7.95
C SER A 140 -11.07 19.26 6.55
N PHE A 141 -11.66 20.22 5.83
CA PHE A 141 -11.18 20.63 4.51
C PHE A 141 -10.80 22.13 4.49
N GLN A 142 -9.49 22.43 4.38
CA GLN A 142 -8.87 23.76 4.57
C GLN A 142 -9.11 24.40 5.97
N ARG A 143 -8.75 25.68 6.17
CA ARG A 143 -8.78 26.38 7.49
C ARG A 143 -10.20 26.71 8.01
N LYS A 144 -11.26 26.39 7.28
CA LYS A 144 -12.65 26.68 7.66
C LYS A 144 -13.50 25.41 7.49
N PRO A 145 -14.54 25.20 8.33
CA PRO A 145 -15.46 24.09 8.17
C PRO A 145 -16.03 24.07 6.75
N ALA A 146 -15.94 22.93 6.08
CA ALA A 146 -16.55 22.77 4.77
C ALA A 146 -18.02 22.37 4.91
N THR A 147 -18.85 22.86 3.99
CA THR A 147 -20.16 22.26 3.76
C THR A 147 -19.96 20.83 3.28
N VAL A 148 -20.63 19.89 3.93
CA VAL A 148 -20.60 18.47 3.56
C VAL A 148 -21.95 18.05 2.98
N ALA A 149 -21.91 17.13 2.01
CA ALA A 149 -23.10 16.51 1.45
C ALA A 149 -22.81 15.05 1.09
N ARG A 150 -23.86 14.23 1.09
CA ARG A 150 -23.80 12.84 0.62
C ARG A 150 -23.48 12.83 -0.87
N LEU A 151 -22.66 11.88 -1.31
CA LEU A 151 -22.52 11.59 -2.72
C LEU A 151 -23.87 11.13 -3.28
N ALA A 152 -24.34 11.79 -4.33
CA ALA A 152 -25.63 11.51 -4.96
C ALA A 152 -25.56 11.79 -6.47
N GLY A 153 -26.50 11.23 -7.23
CA GLY A 153 -26.60 11.48 -8.68
C GLY A 153 -25.57 10.75 -9.55
N GLY A 154 -24.92 9.71 -9.00
CA GLY A 154 -23.96 8.87 -9.71
C GLY A 154 -24.08 7.39 -9.29
N VAL A 155 -23.12 6.59 -9.71
CA VAL A 155 -22.96 5.16 -9.39
C VAL A 155 -21.57 4.94 -8.80
N LEU A 156 -21.36 3.86 -8.04
CA LEU A 156 -20.03 3.60 -7.47
C LEU A 156 -19.03 3.40 -8.62
N PHE A 157 -19.37 2.51 -9.55
CA PHE A 157 -18.63 2.24 -10.77
C PHE A 157 -19.50 2.48 -12.00
N ASP A 158 -19.03 3.33 -12.91
CA ASP A 158 -19.65 3.51 -14.24
C ASP A 158 -18.94 2.58 -15.23
N GLY A 159 -19.27 1.28 -15.12
CA GLY A 159 -18.57 0.22 -15.84
C GLY A 159 -17.24 -0.18 -15.19
N ARG A 160 -16.20 -0.35 -16.01
CA ARG A 160 -14.83 -0.63 -15.55
C ARG A 160 -14.23 0.64 -14.94
N PRO A 161 -13.57 0.57 -13.76
CA PRO A 161 -12.76 1.68 -13.26
C PRO A 161 -11.67 2.06 -14.26
N ARG A 162 -11.55 3.34 -14.58
CA ARG A 162 -10.52 3.85 -15.49
C ARG A 162 -9.84 5.06 -14.89
N ALA A 163 -8.65 5.39 -15.39
CA ALA A 163 -8.01 6.64 -15.06
C ALA A 163 -8.98 7.81 -15.30
N SER A 164 -9.74 7.80 -16.39
CA SER A 164 -10.73 8.82 -16.73
C SER A 164 -11.83 9.06 -15.71
N ASP A 165 -12.00 8.23 -14.67
CA ASP A 165 -12.87 8.56 -13.52
C ASP A 165 -12.20 9.50 -12.51
N VAL A 166 -10.87 9.49 -12.46
CA VAL A 166 -10.06 10.15 -11.43
C VAL A 166 -9.68 11.56 -11.87
N TYR A 167 -10.20 12.56 -11.17
CA TYR A 167 -9.81 13.96 -11.35
C TYR A 167 -9.62 14.64 -10.01
N GLN A 168 -8.50 15.35 -9.87
CA GLN A 168 -8.25 16.16 -8.69
C GLN A 168 -9.21 17.35 -8.63
N GLY A 169 -9.77 17.60 -7.47
CA GLY A 169 -10.53 18.80 -7.17
C GLY A 169 -9.62 20.01 -7.02
N GLY A 170 -10.10 21.20 -7.39
CA GLY A 170 -9.27 22.41 -7.51
C GLY A 170 -8.76 22.98 -6.17
N GLU A 171 -9.14 22.37 -5.05
CA GLU A 171 -8.86 22.87 -3.70
C GLU A 171 -8.07 21.90 -2.83
N ALA A 172 -7.86 20.66 -3.29
CA ALA A 172 -6.98 19.68 -2.66
C ALA A 172 -5.60 19.71 -3.33
N CYS A 173 -4.56 19.42 -2.56
CA CYS A 173 -3.17 19.37 -3.03
C CYS A 173 -2.62 17.93 -3.04
N ASN A 174 -3.49 16.93 -3.24
CA ASN A 174 -3.18 15.50 -3.22
C ASN A 174 -2.87 14.90 -4.62
N CYS A 175 -2.30 15.69 -5.53
CA CYS A 175 -2.02 15.26 -6.92
C CYS A 175 -1.27 13.92 -7.03
N GLY A 176 -0.32 13.65 -6.12
CA GLY A 176 0.42 12.39 -6.07
C GLY A 176 -0.50 11.19 -5.81
N PHE A 177 -1.49 11.34 -4.92
CA PHE A 177 -2.49 10.30 -4.67
C PHE A 177 -3.36 10.07 -5.91
N MET A 178 -3.85 11.14 -6.53
CA MET A 178 -4.73 11.05 -7.70
C MET A 178 -4.02 10.47 -8.93
N ALA A 179 -2.76 10.83 -9.15
CA ALA A 179 -1.95 10.26 -10.23
C ALA A 179 -1.70 8.75 -10.03
N ALA A 180 -1.40 8.33 -8.80
CA ALA A 180 -1.24 6.92 -8.45
C ALA A 180 -2.57 6.16 -8.57
N LEU A 181 -3.67 6.74 -8.09
CA LEU A 181 -5.01 6.15 -8.18
C LEU A 181 -5.47 5.97 -9.63
N ALA A 182 -5.17 6.94 -10.50
CA ALA A 182 -5.43 6.83 -11.93
C ALA A 182 -4.59 5.71 -12.58
N ALA A 183 -3.30 5.57 -12.22
CA ALA A 183 -2.48 4.46 -12.72
C ALA A 183 -3.02 3.09 -12.26
N VAL A 184 -3.44 2.99 -11.00
CA VAL A 184 -4.06 1.78 -10.43
C VAL A 184 -5.39 1.44 -11.11
N ALA A 185 -6.16 2.44 -11.56
CA ALA A 185 -7.43 2.23 -12.25
C ALA A 185 -7.26 1.64 -13.66
N ASP A 186 -6.23 2.07 -14.41
CA ASP A 186 -5.98 1.53 -15.75
C ASP A 186 -5.31 0.15 -15.74
N HIS A 187 -4.80 -0.29 -14.59
CA HIS A 187 -4.18 -1.60 -14.44
C HIS A 187 -5.16 -2.77 -14.44
N SER A 188 -4.82 -3.84 -15.18
CA SER A 188 -5.54 -5.12 -15.27
C SER A 188 -7.06 -4.97 -15.22
N GLU A 189 -7.64 -4.23 -16.16
CA GLU A 189 -9.09 -4.05 -16.27
C GLU A 189 -9.78 -3.39 -15.04
N GLY A 190 -9.04 -2.58 -14.27
CA GLY A 190 -9.52 -1.94 -13.04
C GLY A 190 -9.60 -2.90 -11.84
N PHE A 191 -9.00 -4.09 -11.94
CA PHE A 191 -9.01 -5.12 -10.90
C PHE A 191 -8.49 -4.61 -9.55
N LEU A 192 -7.41 -3.84 -9.54
CA LEU A 192 -6.83 -3.33 -8.30
C LEU A 192 -7.80 -2.39 -7.59
N VAL A 193 -8.48 -1.49 -8.31
CA VAL A 193 -9.52 -0.61 -7.72
C VAL A 193 -10.66 -1.44 -7.13
N ARG A 194 -11.10 -2.50 -7.83
CA ARG A 194 -12.13 -3.40 -7.29
C ARG A 194 -11.66 -4.11 -6.02
N ARG A 195 -10.38 -4.47 -5.92
CA ARG A 195 -9.81 -5.06 -4.70
C ARG A 195 -9.75 -4.05 -3.53
N LEU A 196 -9.52 -2.77 -3.81
CA LEU A 196 -9.60 -1.72 -2.77
C LEU A 196 -11.02 -1.58 -2.21
N LEU A 197 -12.04 -1.87 -3.02
CA LEU A 197 -13.47 -1.78 -2.69
C LEU A 197 -14.16 -3.16 -2.78
N GLU A 198 -13.47 -4.23 -2.39
CA GLU A 198 -13.88 -5.63 -2.68
C GLU A 198 -15.30 -5.99 -2.24
N GLU A 199 -15.77 -5.39 -1.15
CA GLU A 199 -17.09 -5.66 -0.56
C GLU A 199 -18.21 -4.82 -1.22
N HIS A 200 -17.90 -3.96 -2.19
CA HIS A 200 -18.82 -2.98 -2.78
C HIS A 200 -18.86 -3.09 -4.30
N SER A 201 -20.01 -3.45 -4.85
CA SER A 201 -20.27 -3.40 -6.30
C SER A 201 -21.03 -2.14 -6.72
N GLU A 202 -21.76 -1.51 -5.79
CA GLU A 202 -22.63 -0.36 -6.02
C GLU A 202 -22.60 0.62 -4.83
N LEU A 203 -23.21 1.81 -5.01
CA LEU A 203 -23.43 2.72 -3.90
C LEU A 203 -24.55 2.13 -3.05
N ASN A 204 -24.24 1.77 -1.81
CA ASN A 204 -25.25 1.20 -0.92
C ASN A 204 -26.17 2.28 -0.35
N SER A 205 -27.39 1.89 -0.03
CA SER A 205 -28.46 2.81 0.40
C SER A 205 -28.26 3.41 1.79
N TYR A 206 -27.38 2.81 2.60
CA TYR A 206 -27.08 3.23 3.97
C TYR A 206 -25.80 4.06 4.09
N GLY A 207 -25.03 4.20 3.00
CA GLY A 207 -23.88 5.09 2.90
C GLY A 207 -22.66 4.67 3.72
N CYS A 208 -22.36 3.37 3.85
CA CYS A 208 -21.21 2.85 4.61
C CYS A 208 -20.27 2.03 3.73
N TYR A 209 -19.03 2.46 3.55
CA TYR A 209 -18.08 1.85 2.62
C TYR A 209 -16.82 1.37 3.33
N GLN A 210 -16.33 0.21 2.91
CA GLN A 210 -15.09 -0.40 3.41
C GLN A 210 -14.03 -0.27 2.32
N VAL A 211 -12.92 0.39 2.63
CA VAL A 211 -11.80 0.58 1.71
C VAL A 211 -10.55 -0.08 2.26
N SER A 212 -9.97 -1.00 1.51
CA SER A 212 -8.70 -1.65 1.86
C SER A 212 -7.54 -0.76 1.41
N LEU A 213 -6.70 -0.30 2.34
CA LEU A 213 -5.48 0.46 2.05
C LEU A 213 -4.29 -0.20 2.74
N PHE A 214 -3.11 -0.15 2.11
CA PHE A 214 -1.88 -0.62 2.74
C PHE A 214 -1.24 0.50 3.56
N LEU A 215 -1.33 0.42 4.88
CA LEU A 215 -0.93 1.49 5.78
C LEU A 215 0.29 1.07 6.62
N GLY A 216 1.28 1.96 6.73
CA GLY A 216 2.50 1.73 7.51
C GLY A 216 2.62 2.58 8.77
N THR A 217 3.44 2.14 9.71
CA THR A 217 3.62 2.77 11.04
C THR A 217 4.73 3.84 11.08
N GLY A 218 5.46 4.04 9.99
CA GLY A 218 6.61 4.98 9.92
C GLY A 218 6.39 6.26 9.09
N GLY A 219 5.27 6.37 8.35
CA GLY A 219 4.99 7.54 7.51
C GLY A 219 4.51 8.74 8.33
N ARG A 220 5.15 9.91 8.20
CA ARG A 220 4.75 11.15 8.90
C ARG A 220 3.27 11.52 8.72
N LYS A 221 2.67 11.14 7.59
CA LYS A 221 1.27 11.43 7.25
C LYS A 221 0.25 10.46 7.83
N LEU A 222 0.66 9.22 8.11
CA LEU A 222 -0.21 8.17 8.64
C LEU A 222 -0.13 8.07 10.16
N GLU A 223 0.60 8.99 10.81
CA GLU A 223 0.74 9.08 12.26
C GLU A 223 -0.61 9.22 12.99
N HIS A 224 -1.60 9.86 12.35
CA HIS A 224 -2.95 9.98 12.92
C HIS A 224 -3.63 8.61 13.04
N TYR A 225 -3.68 7.84 11.94
CA TYR A 225 -4.19 6.48 11.94
C TYR A 225 -3.45 5.62 12.96
N ARG A 226 -2.12 5.74 13.02
CA ARG A 226 -1.27 5.01 13.98
C ARG A 226 -1.68 5.23 15.44
N ARG A 227 -2.00 6.46 15.81
CA ARG A 227 -2.34 6.82 17.21
C ARG A 227 -3.75 6.42 17.62
N LYS A 228 -4.69 6.44 16.68
CA LYS A 228 -6.12 6.29 16.99
C LYS A 228 -6.70 4.93 16.63
N HIS A 229 -6.07 4.16 15.74
CA HIS A 229 -6.63 2.89 15.33
C HIS A 229 -6.31 1.77 16.34
N PRO A 230 -7.31 1.04 16.87
CA PRO A 230 -7.10 -0.01 17.88
C PRO A 230 -6.08 -1.07 17.46
N SER A 231 -6.16 -1.55 16.20
CA SER A 231 -5.21 -2.54 15.66
C SER A 231 -3.77 -2.03 15.45
N VAL A 232 -3.49 -0.78 15.80
CA VAL A 232 -2.14 -0.19 15.78
C VAL A 232 -1.73 0.30 17.17
N ALA A 233 -2.68 0.69 18.03
CA ALA A 233 -2.44 1.01 19.43
C ALA A 233 -1.93 -0.20 20.24
N GLU A 234 -2.35 -1.41 19.85
CA GLU A 234 -1.92 -2.68 20.43
C GLU A 234 -0.60 -3.20 19.83
N ALA A 235 -0.11 -2.59 18.75
CA ALA A 235 1.17 -2.98 18.15
C ALA A 235 2.35 -2.49 19.00
N PRO A 236 3.43 -3.29 19.19
CA PRO A 236 4.58 -2.88 19.97
C PRO A 236 5.19 -1.57 19.45
N LYS A 237 5.31 -0.57 20.33
CA LYS A 237 5.81 0.78 20.00
C LYS A 237 7.29 0.79 19.55
N GLU A 238 8.03 -0.27 19.86
CA GLU A 238 9.46 -0.37 19.60
C GLU A 238 9.75 -1.50 18.62
N VAL A 239 9.82 -1.17 17.33
CA VAL A 239 10.59 -1.99 16.40
C VAL A 239 11.62 -1.08 15.76
N PHE A 240 12.79 -1.08 16.39
CA PHE A 240 14.11 -0.60 16.00
C PHE A 240 14.25 0.09 14.63
N SER A 241 14.67 1.36 14.69
CA SER A 241 15.26 2.11 13.57
C SER A 241 16.71 1.67 13.42
N SER A 242 17.05 0.88 12.39
CA SER A 242 18.45 0.66 12.02
C SER A 242 18.87 1.72 11.00
N ASN A 243 19.70 2.65 11.46
CA ASN A 243 20.42 3.59 10.60
C ASN A 243 21.33 2.81 9.65
N THR A 244 20.93 2.67 8.39
CA THR A 244 21.87 2.43 7.29
C THR A 244 21.85 3.61 6.34
N ARG A 245 22.92 4.41 6.42
CA ARG A 245 23.33 5.37 5.39
C ARG A 245 23.67 4.57 4.14
N ASN A 246 22.69 4.29 3.29
CA ASN A 246 22.79 4.27 1.84
C ASN A 246 21.40 4.00 1.25
N SER A 247 21.05 4.75 0.22
CA SER A 247 19.70 5.07 -0.22
C SER A 247 18.92 3.89 -0.83
N VAL A 248 18.25 3.11 0.00
CA VAL A 248 16.92 2.55 -0.28
C VAL A 248 16.13 2.80 1.00
N LYS A 249 15.12 3.68 0.98
CA LYS A 249 14.21 3.77 2.11
C LYS A 249 13.48 2.43 2.18
N SER A 250 13.90 1.54 3.07
CA SER A 250 13.11 0.37 3.44
C SER A 250 11.73 0.88 3.86
N PHE A 251 10.69 0.49 3.12
CA PHE A 251 9.31 0.71 3.57
C PHE A 251 9.08 -0.21 4.77
N GLU A 252 9.54 0.21 5.93
CA GLU A 252 9.32 -0.52 7.17
C GLU A 252 7.80 -0.63 7.45
N LYS A 253 7.33 -1.88 7.66
CA LYS A 253 6.14 -2.26 8.45
C LYS A 253 4.81 -1.65 7.98
N GLY A 254 4.47 -1.89 6.71
CA GLY A 254 3.12 -1.69 6.20
C GLY A 254 2.25 -2.94 6.34
N SER A 255 0.93 -2.75 6.42
CA SER A 255 -0.04 -3.85 6.43
C SER A 255 -1.38 -3.40 5.86
N TRP A 256 -2.11 -4.32 5.24
CA TRP A 256 -3.45 -4.04 4.74
C TRP A 256 -4.41 -3.71 5.89
N ARG A 257 -5.23 -2.67 5.69
CA ARG A 257 -6.21 -2.18 6.66
C ARG A 257 -7.51 -1.85 5.97
N ARG A 258 -8.63 -2.27 6.56
CA ARG A 258 -9.97 -1.79 6.14
C ARG A 258 -10.31 -0.50 6.88
N VAL A 259 -10.46 0.57 6.11
CA VAL A 259 -10.93 1.87 6.58
C VAL A 259 -12.41 1.97 6.23
N VAL A 260 -13.26 2.12 7.24
CA VAL A 260 -14.70 2.38 7.05
C VAL A 260 -14.91 3.88 6.90
N VAL A 261 -15.66 4.30 5.89
CA VAL A 261 -16.06 5.70 5.67
C VAL A 261 -17.52 5.79 5.28
N ASP A 262 -18.17 6.89 5.65
CA ASP A 262 -19.44 7.27 5.06
C ASP A 262 -19.25 8.02 3.71
N ASP A 263 -20.31 8.30 2.96
CA ASP A 263 -20.29 9.07 1.71
C ASP A 263 -20.57 10.58 1.85
N LEU A 264 -20.49 11.15 3.05
CA LEU A 264 -20.47 12.61 3.27
C LEU A 264 -19.11 13.18 2.87
N VAL A 265 -19.06 13.97 1.81
CA VAL A 265 -17.81 14.60 1.34
C VAL A 265 -17.90 16.12 1.41
N PRO A 266 -16.76 16.83 1.58
CA PRO A 266 -16.72 18.28 1.41
C PRO A 266 -17.18 18.69 0.00
N VAL A 267 -18.18 19.56 -0.09
CA VAL A 267 -18.72 20.06 -1.36
C VAL A 267 -18.58 21.57 -1.51
N ASN A 268 -18.48 22.02 -2.76
CA ASN A 268 -18.48 23.44 -3.09
C ASN A 268 -19.91 24.00 -3.14
N LYS A 269 -20.04 25.30 -3.44
CA LYS A 269 -21.34 25.99 -3.57
C LYS A 269 -22.29 25.38 -4.62
N LYS A 270 -21.79 24.54 -5.53
CA LYS A 270 -22.56 23.83 -6.56
C LYS A 270 -22.83 22.36 -6.17
N ALA A 271 -22.68 22.01 -4.89
CA ALA A 271 -22.81 20.64 -4.36
C ALA A 271 -21.89 19.60 -5.04
N ARG A 272 -20.77 20.04 -5.64
CA ARG A 272 -19.78 19.12 -6.21
C ARG A 272 -18.67 18.83 -5.21
N PRO A 273 -18.16 17.59 -5.13
CA PRO A 273 -17.04 17.26 -4.25
C PRO A 273 -15.81 18.17 -4.51
N ARG A 274 -15.14 18.60 -3.43
CA ARG A 274 -14.02 19.57 -3.47
C ARG A 274 -12.64 18.91 -3.61
N ALA A 275 -12.49 17.71 -3.04
CA ALA A 275 -11.22 17.01 -2.96
C ALA A 275 -10.91 16.24 -4.26
N CYS A 276 -11.82 15.35 -4.66
CA CYS A 276 -11.94 14.77 -5.98
C CYS A 276 -13.06 15.46 -6.77
N ASN A 277 -12.99 15.53 -8.10
CA ASN A 277 -14.02 16.14 -8.94
C ASN A 277 -14.41 15.20 -10.09
N PRO A 278 -15.17 14.13 -9.82
CA PRO A 278 -15.55 13.17 -10.85
C PRO A 278 -16.28 13.89 -11.99
N LYS A 279 -15.85 13.64 -13.23
CA LYS A 279 -16.46 14.24 -14.43
C LYS A 279 -17.59 13.40 -15.00
N GLY A 280 -17.58 12.10 -14.74
CA GLY A 280 -18.63 11.14 -15.08
C GLY A 280 -19.53 10.79 -13.90
N LYS A 281 -20.23 9.66 -14.01
CA LYS A 281 -21.12 9.16 -12.94
C LYS A 281 -20.39 8.33 -11.89
N ALA A 282 -19.15 7.91 -12.14
CA ALA A 282 -18.36 7.08 -11.23
C ALA A 282 -17.94 7.86 -9.97
N LEU A 283 -18.28 7.32 -8.80
CA LEU A 283 -18.04 7.95 -7.49
C LEU A 283 -16.99 7.24 -6.64
N TRP A 284 -16.50 6.07 -7.07
CA TRP A 284 -15.44 5.32 -6.38
C TRP A 284 -14.18 6.15 -6.04
N PRO A 285 -13.70 7.13 -6.85
CA PRO A 285 -12.49 7.87 -6.49
C PRO A 285 -12.69 8.72 -5.24
N CYS A 286 -13.89 9.28 -5.04
CA CYS A 286 -14.22 10.08 -3.87
C CYS A 286 -14.21 9.22 -2.58
N ILE A 287 -14.70 7.99 -2.64
CA ILE A 287 -14.73 7.08 -1.49
C ILE A 287 -13.30 6.66 -1.09
N ILE A 288 -12.47 6.28 -2.06
CA ILE A 288 -11.07 5.89 -1.79
C ILE A 288 -10.25 7.08 -1.28
N GLU A 289 -10.40 8.26 -1.89
CA GLU A 289 -9.76 9.49 -1.43
C GLU A 289 -10.17 9.83 0.01
N LYS A 290 -11.46 9.71 0.35
CA LYS A 290 -11.95 9.94 1.71
C LYS A 290 -11.35 8.96 2.70
N ALA A 291 -11.26 7.67 2.37
CA ALA A 291 -10.61 6.68 3.22
C ALA A 291 -9.13 7.00 3.47
N PHE A 292 -8.42 7.44 2.44
CA PHE A 292 -7.04 7.90 2.58
C PHE A 292 -6.94 9.16 3.47
N ALA A 293 -7.79 10.16 3.25
CA ALA A 293 -7.86 11.36 4.08
C ALA A 293 -8.18 11.03 5.54
N LYS A 294 -9.08 10.07 5.81
CA LYS A 294 -9.39 9.57 7.16
C LYS A 294 -8.16 8.94 7.81
N ALA A 295 -7.39 8.14 7.07
CA ALA A 295 -6.14 7.59 7.56
C ALA A 295 -5.08 8.68 7.86
N CYS A 296 -5.07 9.78 7.10
CA CYS A 296 -4.25 10.95 7.41
C CYS A 296 -4.82 11.81 8.56
N GLY A 297 -6.06 11.58 8.98
CA GLY A 297 -6.77 12.32 10.01
C GLY A 297 -7.50 13.58 9.53
N SER A 298 -7.22 14.05 8.31
CA SER A 298 -7.93 15.13 7.64
C SER A 298 -7.62 15.16 6.15
N TYR A 299 -8.43 15.88 5.36
CA TYR A 299 -8.12 16.10 3.95
C TYR A 299 -6.84 16.90 3.75
N GLN A 300 -6.55 17.90 4.59
CA GLN A 300 -5.30 18.67 4.47
C GLN A 300 -4.06 17.84 4.79
N ASN A 301 -4.16 16.86 5.69
CA ASN A 301 -3.03 15.97 5.99
C ASN A 301 -2.72 15.00 4.85
N ALA A 302 -3.68 14.75 3.95
CA ALA A 302 -3.48 13.96 2.74
C ALA A 302 -2.73 14.74 1.63
N ASP A 303 -2.69 16.06 1.68
CA ASP A 303 -2.05 16.92 0.67
C ASP A 303 -0.55 16.66 0.53
N PHE A 304 -0.04 16.66 -0.70
CA PHE A 304 1.38 16.48 -1.07
C PHE A 304 1.94 15.08 -0.79
N VAL A 305 1.15 14.01 -0.94
CA VAL A 305 1.68 12.64 -0.76
C VAL A 305 2.71 12.34 -1.85
N ASP A 306 3.81 11.71 -1.47
CA ASP A 306 4.85 11.31 -2.43
C ASP A 306 4.32 10.20 -3.35
N LEU A 307 4.68 10.23 -4.63
CA LEU A 307 4.23 9.24 -5.62
C LEU A 307 4.54 7.80 -5.21
N THR A 308 5.71 7.57 -4.62
CA THR A 308 6.07 6.24 -4.11
C THR A 308 5.17 5.83 -2.95
N GLU A 309 4.94 6.73 -2.00
CA GLU A 309 4.08 6.45 -0.85
C GLU A 309 2.64 6.17 -1.30
N ALA A 310 2.12 6.92 -2.26
CA ALA A 310 0.79 6.71 -2.83
C ALA A 310 0.65 5.34 -3.52
N LEU A 311 1.63 4.94 -4.34
CA LEU A 311 1.62 3.61 -4.99
C LEU A 311 1.68 2.49 -3.96
N VAL A 312 2.53 2.61 -2.93
CA VAL A 312 2.60 1.63 -1.82
C VAL A 312 1.26 1.54 -1.10
N ILE A 313 0.60 2.67 -0.81
CA ILE A 313 -0.69 2.69 -0.11
C ILE A 313 -1.79 1.95 -0.90
N LEU A 314 -1.79 2.11 -2.22
CA LEU A 314 -2.81 1.54 -3.09
C LEU A 314 -2.54 0.09 -3.51
N THR A 315 -1.31 -0.40 -3.35
CA THR A 315 -0.91 -1.72 -3.89
C THR A 315 -0.28 -2.66 -2.86
N GLY A 316 0.25 -2.11 -1.77
CA GLY A 316 1.12 -2.82 -0.84
C GLY A 316 2.47 -3.24 -1.42
N GLN A 317 2.82 -2.80 -2.63
CA GLN A 317 4.03 -3.24 -3.33
C GLN A 317 5.16 -2.22 -3.24
N SER A 318 6.39 -2.74 -3.26
CA SER A 318 7.59 -1.90 -3.33
C SER A 318 7.59 -1.08 -4.62
N THR A 319 7.99 0.18 -4.50
CA THR A 319 8.07 1.10 -5.64
C THR A 319 9.50 1.59 -5.80
N VAL A 320 10.04 1.50 -7.01
CA VAL A 320 11.34 2.04 -7.39
C VAL A 320 11.16 3.47 -7.86
N ARG A 321 12.06 4.36 -7.42
CA ARG A 321 12.12 5.74 -7.88
C ARG A 321 13.38 5.94 -8.71
N VAL A 322 13.22 6.50 -9.90
CA VAL A 322 14.29 6.86 -10.82
C VAL A 322 14.38 8.38 -10.88
N ASP A 323 15.59 8.92 -10.68
CA ASP A 323 15.89 10.35 -10.82
C ASP A 323 16.40 10.60 -12.25
N LEU A 324 15.55 11.19 -13.09
CA LEU A 324 15.82 11.38 -14.52
C LEU A 324 16.97 12.37 -14.76
N ALA A 325 17.11 13.39 -13.90
CA ALA A 325 18.15 14.40 -14.03
C ALA A 325 19.57 13.85 -13.84
N ARG A 326 19.70 12.64 -13.29
CA ARG A 326 20.99 11.97 -13.04
C ARG A 326 21.32 10.88 -14.03
N LEU A 327 20.43 10.59 -14.99
CA LEU A 327 20.64 9.52 -15.96
C LEU A 327 21.58 9.96 -17.08
N LYS A 328 22.57 9.12 -17.38
CA LYS A 328 23.39 9.27 -18.59
C LYS A 328 22.60 8.75 -19.79
N GLU A 329 22.96 9.18 -21.00
CA GLU A 329 22.28 8.81 -22.25
C GLU A 329 22.11 7.29 -22.43
N LYS A 330 23.15 6.50 -22.14
CA LYS A 330 23.07 5.03 -22.19
C LYS A 330 21.99 4.47 -21.24
N ASP A 331 21.82 5.08 -20.08
CA ASP A 331 20.87 4.65 -19.05
C ASP A 331 19.45 5.10 -19.41
N GLN A 332 19.31 6.20 -20.17
CA GLN A 332 18.02 6.65 -20.72
C GLN A 332 17.48 5.67 -21.77
N ASN A 333 18.35 5.13 -22.63
CA ASN A 333 17.96 4.09 -23.59
C ASN A 333 17.56 2.79 -22.90
N GLN A 334 18.31 2.40 -21.85
CA GLN A 334 17.95 1.23 -21.05
C GLN A 334 16.60 1.44 -20.33
N LEU A 335 16.37 2.62 -19.76
CA LEU A 335 15.11 2.96 -19.11
C LEU A 335 13.92 2.84 -20.07
N TRP A 336 14.05 3.26 -21.33
CA TRP A 336 13.00 3.05 -22.34
C TRP A 336 12.66 1.56 -22.51
N LEU A 337 13.68 0.71 -22.64
CA LEU A 337 13.51 -0.74 -22.77
C LEU A 337 12.87 -1.35 -21.53
N ASP A 338 13.31 -0.93 -20.35
CA ASP A 338 12.79 -1.40 -19.07
C ASP A 338 11.32 -1.01 -18.91
N LEU A 339 10.97 0.25 -19.18
CA LEU A 339 9.58 0.71 -19.11
C LEU A 339 8.67 0.02 -20.13
N SER A 340 9.20 -0.32 -21.30
CA SER A 340 8.46 -1.10 -22.31
C SER A 340 8.13 -2.50 -21.79
N ARG A 341 9.10 -3.18 -21.17
CA ARG A 341 8.89 -4.49 -20.51
C ARG A 341 7.97 -4.38 -19.29
N TYR A 342 8.13 -3.32 -18.51
CA TYR A 342 7.31 -3.04 -17.33
C TYR A 342 5.85 -2.91 -17.70
N LYS A 343 5.55 -2.24 -18.82
CA LYS A 343 4.20 -2.19 -19.36
C LYS A 343 3.64 -3.59 -19.66
N GLU A 344 4.42 -4.45 -20.32
CA GLU A 344 4.01 -5.84 -20.63
C GLU A 344 3.75 -6.66 -19.36
N MET A 345 4.47 -6.38 -18.28
CA MET A 345 4.32 -7.04 -16.98
C MET A 345 3.26 -6.40 -16.06
N GLY A 346 2.51 -5.40 -16.53
CA GLY A 346 1.53 -4.69 -15.69
C GLY A 346 2.15 -3.80 -14.60
N THR A 347 3.43 -3.42 -14.70
CA THR A 347 4.01 -2.49 -13.73
C THR A 347 3.34 -1.12 -13.83
N LEU A 348 2.88 -0.60 -12.69
CA LEU A 348 2.32 0.74 -12.58
C LEU A 348 3.42 1.78 -12.66
N VAL A 349 3.22 2.83 -13.45
CA VAL A 349 4.21 3.90 -13.60
C VAL A 349 3.56 5.27 -13.38
N THR A 350 4.23 6.11 -12.60
CA THR A 350 3.89 7.53 -12.44
C THR A 350 5.12 8.38 -12.64
N ALA A 351 4.95 9.64 -13.03
CA ALA A 351 6.03 10.57 -13.29
C ALA A 351 5.73 11.93 -12.66
N GLY A 352 6.77 12.75 -12.48
CA GLY A 352 6.57 14.08 -11.94
C GLY A 352 7.70 15.07 -12.22
N ILE A 353 7.34 16.34 -12.13
CA ILE A 353 8.25 17.49 -12.17
C ILE A 353 8.31 18.03 -10.75
N LEU A 354 9.19 17.50 -9.91
CA LEU A 354 9.09 17.55 -8.45
C LEU A 354 10.31 18.23 -7.78
N ASP A 355 11.05 19.04 -8.52
CA ASP A 355 12.26 19.74 -8.07
C ASP A 355 12.09 21.28 -8.01
N GLN A 356 10.96 21.80 -8.45
CA GLN A 356 10.64 23.23 -8.54
C GLN A 356 9.32 23.54 -7.81
N GLY A 357 9.08 24.82 -7.49
CA GLY A 357 7.79 25.28 -6.96
C GLY A 357 6.66 25.16 -7.99
N GLN A 358 5.40 25.08 -7.53
CA GLN A 358 4.25 24.86 -8.42
C GLN A 358 3.98 26.03 -9.37
N ARG A 359 4.03 25.78 -10.67
CA ARG A 359 3.66 26.73 -11.73
C ARG A 359 3.30 25.98 -13.02
N VAL A 360 2.53 26.64 -13.88
CA VAL A 360 2.29 26.18 -15.25
C VAL A 360 3.38 26.76 -16.14
N LEU A 361 4.12 25.90 -16.83
CA LEU A 361 5.17 26.24 -17.79
C LEU A 361 4.56 26.68 -19.14
N PRO A 362 5.29 27.45 -19.98
CA PRO A 362 4.82 27.86 -21.30
C PRO A 362 4.44 26.69 -22.22
N ASN A 363 5.11 25.54 -22.07
CA ASN A 363 4.83 24.30 -22.79
C ASN A 363 3.59 23.53 -22.27
N GLY A 364 2.88 24.08 -21.28
CA GLY A 364 1.64 23.53 -20.72
C GLY A 364 1.82 22.59 -19.54
N LEU A 365 3.04 22.09 -19.27
CA LEU A 365 3.32 21.24 -18.12
C LEU A 365 3.27 22.03 -16.80
N VAL A 366 2.95 21.34 -15.73
CA VAL A 366 2.87 21.86 -14.36
C VAL A 366 4.02 21.29 -13.52
N THR A 367 4.77 22.15 -12.86
CA THR A 367 5.80 21.80 -11.87
C THR A 367 5.20 21.57 -10.48
N LEU A 368 5.93 20.93 -9.57
CA LEU A 368 5.43 20.37 -8.31
C LEU A 368 4.14 19.57 -8.50
N HIS A 369 4.12 18.74 -9.54
CA HIS A 369 2.92 18.01 -9.95
C HIS A 369 3.24 16.60 -10.43
N ALA A 370 2.27 15.71 -10.20
CA ALA A 370 2.32 14.31 -10.54
C ALA A 370 1.46 14.00 -11.77
N TYR A 371 1.93 13.07 -12.60
CA TYR A 371 1.29 12.59 -13.81
C TYR A 371 1.26 11.07 -13.79
N SER A 372 0.18 10.50 -14.32
CA SER A 372 0.12 9.06 -14.58
C SER A 372 0.85 8.77 -15.88
N PHE A 373 1.71 7.75 -15.89
CA PHE A 373 2.38 7.27 -17.09
C PHE A 373 1.58 6.10 -17.63
N LEU A 374 0.93 6.32 -18.78
CA LEU A 374 -0.09 5.40 -19.29
C LEU A 374 0.47 4.45 -20.34
N ASP A 375 1.31 4.93 -21.25
CA ASP A 375 1.74 4.14 -22.40
C ASP A 375 3.06 4.65 -23.02
N LEU A 376 3.68 3.80 -23.84
CA LEU A 376 4.86 3.99 -24.66
C LEU A 376 4.58 3.50 -26.08
N PHE A 377 4.87 4.32 -27.07
CA PHE A 377 4.70 3.97 -28.47
C PHE A 377 5.97 4.24 -29.25
N CYS A 378 6.17 3.46 -30.31
CA CYS A 378 7.26 3.69 -31.24
C CYS A 378 6.75 3.52 -32.66
N PHE A 379 7.03 4.49 -33.53
CA PHE A 379 6.57 4.47 -34.91
C PHE A 379 7.69 4.96 -35.84
N LEU A 380 7.59 4.61 -37.12
CA LEU A 380 8.44 5.15 -38.17
C LEU A 380 7.76 6.39 -38.75
N ASP A 381 8.35 7.56 -38.56
CA ASP A 381 7.92 8.77 -39.25
C ASP A 381 8.33 8.64 -40.72
N VAL A 382 7.32 8.43 -41.57
CA VAL A 382 7.49 8.21 -43.01
C VAL A 382 8.07 9.45 -43.70
N SER A 383 7.83 10.65 -43.16
CA SER A 383 8.33 11.89 -43.75
C SER A 383 9.82 12.11 -43.51
N THR A 384 10.33 11.68 -42.35
CA THR A 384 11.75 11.83 -41.97
C THR A 384 12.54 10.54 -42.13
N GLY A 385 11.88 9.40 -42.30
CA GLY A 385 12.48 8.07 -42.30
C GLY A 385 13.02 7.64 -40.93
N ARG A 386 12.68 8.35 -39.85
CA ARG A 386 13.22 8.14 -38.51
C ARG A 386 12.24 7.42 -37.61
N ARG A 387 12.77 6.57 -36.74
CA ARG A 387 11.99 5.92 -35.69
C ARG A 387 11.83 6.90 -34.53
N GLU A 388 10.59 7.25 -34.21
CA GLU A 388 10.24 8.16 -33.13
C GLU A 388 9.64 7.40 -31.95
N GLN A 389 9.91 7.90 -30.74
CA GLN A 389 9.50 7.32 -29.47
C GLN A 389 8.60 8.31 -28.73
N LEU A 390 7.41 7.85 -28.35
CA LEU A 390 6.40 8.64 -27.64
C LEU A 390 6.07 8.03 -26.29
N VAL A 391 5.77 8.89 -25.33
CA VAL A 391 5.11 8.52 -24.08
C VAL A 391 3.70 9.09 -24.05
N LYS A 392 2.78 8.37 -23.43
CA LYS A 392 1.42 8.80 -23.12
C LYS A 392 1.32 9.06 -21.63
N LEU A 393 0.91 10.27 -21.28
CA LEU A 393 0.81 10.74 -19.91
C LEU A 393 -0.60 11.26 -19.65
N ARG A 394 -0.95 11.34 -18.38
CA ARG A 394 -2.19 11.98 -17.95
C ARG A 394 -1.96 12.95 -16.81
N ASN A 395 -2.47 14.16 -16.98
CA ASN A 395 -2.57 15.15 -15.92
C ASN A 395 -3.84 14.88 -15.10
N PRO A 396 -3.75 14.58 -13.79
CA PRO A 396 -4.92 14.33 -12.95
C PRO A 396 -5.84 15.56 -12.77
N TRP A 397 -5.42 16.76 -13.19
CA TRP A 397 -6.31 17.93 -13.25
C TRP A 397 -7.32 17.87 -14.40
N GLY A 398 -7.13 16.95 -15.36
CA GLY A 398 -7.96 16.84 -16.56
C GLY A 398 -7.77 17.98 -17.56
N GLN A 399 -6.76 18.82 -17.37
CA GLN A 399 -6.44 19.98 -18.23
C GLN A 399 -4.95 20.30 -18.15
N LYS A 400 -4.50 21.34 -18.86
CA LYS A 400 -3.09 21.77 -18.92
C LYS A 400 -2.19 20.64 -19.41
N CYS A 401 -2.42 20.28 -20.67
CA CYS A 401 -1.65 19.28 -21.41
C CYS A 401 -0.43 19.90 -22.08
N TRP A 402 0.50 19.03 -22.49
CA TRP A 402 1.65 19.36 -23.33
C TRP A 402 1.22 20.13 -24.59
N ARG A 403 1.93 21.22 -24.90
CA ARG A 403 1.68 22.10 -26.05
C ARG A 403 2.75 22.01 -27.14
N GLY A 404 3.77 21.18 -26.94
CA GLY A 404 4.79 20.94 -27.94
C GLY A 404 4.41 19.80 -28.87
N ASP A 405 5.44 19.28 -29.50
CA ASP A 405 5.40 18.18 -30.46
C ASP A 405 4.61 16.96 -29.95
N PHE A 406 3.70 16.46 -30.78
CA PHE A 406 2.79 15.34 -30.52
C PHE A 406 1.78 15.57 -29.37
N GLY A 407 1.64 16.82 -28.91
CA GLY A 407 0.56 17.21 -28.00
C GLY A 407 -0.82 17.25 -28.67
N PRO A 408 -1.89 17.52 -27.91
CA PRO A 408 -3.27 17.49 -28.40
C PRO A 408 -3.62 18.54 -29.46
N LEU A 409 -2.74 19.50 -29.73
CA LEU A 409 -2.96 20.55 -30.72
C LEU A 409 -2.01 20.44 -31.92
N ASP A 410 -1.20 19.38 -31.98
CA ASP A 410 -0.23 19.19 -33.05
C ASP A 410 -0.89 18.60 -34.30
N ALA A 411 -0.81 19.33 -35.42
CA ALA A 411 -1.39 18.94 -36.69
C ALA A 411 -0.67 17.77 -37.38
N ARG A 412 0.51 17.35 -36.89
CA ARG A 412 1.29 16.23 -37.47
C ARG A 412 0.72 14.85 -37.17
N TRP A 413 -0.24 14.73 -36.27
CA TRP A 413 -0.90 13.45 -36.06
C TRP A 413 -1.80 13.09 -37.24
N ALA A 414 -1.67 11.87 -37.77
CA ALA A 414 -2.71 11.30 -38.62
C ALA A 414 -4.03 11.23 -37.82
N THR A 415 -5.11 11.74 -38.39
CA THR A 415 -6.38 12.01 -37.71
C THR A 415 -6.97 10.78 -37.00
N GLU A 416 -6.83 9.59 -37.59
CA GLU A 416 -7.34 8.33 -36.99
C GLU A 416 -6.55 7.83 -35.78
N LEU A 417 -5.22 8.02 -35.76
CA LEU A 417 -4.38 7.63 -34.61
C LEU A 417 -4.58 8.63 -33.45
N PHE A 418 -4.82 9.89 -33.79
CA PHE A 418 -5.09 10.97 -32.84
C PHE A 418 -6.35 10.73 -32.03
N GLU A 419 -7.46 10.36 -32.71
CA GLU A 419 -8.76 10.12 -32.08
C GLU A 419 -8.69 9.01 -31.04
N ARG A 420 -8.00 7.90 -31.33
CA ARG A 420 -7.88 6.76 -30.40
C ARG A 420 -6.97 7.02 -29.19
N ILE A 421 -6.07 8.01 -29.28
CA ILE A 421 -5.08 8.29 -28.22
C ILE A 421 -5.59 9.36 -27.22
N HIS A 422 -6.43 10.29 -27.66
CA HIS A 422 -6.78 11.51 -26.90
C HIS A 422 -8.26 11.61 -26.49
N GLU A 423 -8.99 10.49 -26.38
CA GLU A 423 -10.42 10.50 -25.99
C GLU A 423 -10.67 11.12 -24.59
N ASP A 424 -9.67 11.07 -23.71
CA ASP A 424 -9.82 11.44 -22.30
C ASP A 424 -9.19 12.79 -21.91
N GLN A 425 -9.94 13.58 -21.14
CA GLN A 425 -9.47 14.88 -20.62
C GLN A 425 -8.17 14.73 -19.79
N GLY A 426 -7.19 15.57 -20.10
CA GLY A 426 -5.88 15.59 -19.43
C GLY A 426 -4.87 14.58 -19.97
N VAL A 427 -5.24 13.72 -20.93
CA VAL A 427 -4.31 12.80 -21.61
C VAL A 427 -3.57 13.54 -22.71
N PHE A 428 -2.28 13.28 -22.83
CA PHE A 428 -1.45 13.79 -23.91
C PHE A 428 -0.30 12.85 -24.23
N CYS A 429 0.19 12.94 -25.46
CA CYS A 429 1.45 12.36 -25.86
C CYS A 429 2.55 13.41 -25.97
N MET A 430 3.80 12.96 -25.85
CA MET A 430 4.99 13.76 -26.12
C MET A 430 6.15 12.84 -26.50
N LEU A 431 7.18 13.41 -27.12
CA LEU A 431 8.39 12.66 -27.46
C LEU A 431 9.16 12.23 -26.21
N TRP A 432 9.81 11.07 -26.28
CA TRP A 432 10.65 10.56 -25.20
C TRP A 432 11.77 11.55 -24.83
N ARG A 433 12.40 12.17 -25.83
CA ARG A 433 13.41 13.23 -25.63
C ARG A 433 12.85 14.42 -24.83
N ASP A 434 11.63 14.84 -25.13
CA ASP A 434 10.99 15.96 -24.43
C ASP A 434 10.59 15.54 -23.01
N PHE A 435 10.15 14.29 -22.84
CA PHE A 435 9.86 13.76 -21.52
C PHE A 435 11.10 13.78 -20.63
N LEU A 436 12.24 13.27 -21.11
CA LEU A 436 13.51 13.30 -20.37
C LEU A 436 14.00 14.72 -20.07
N ALA A 437 13.73 15.68 -20.96
CA ALA A 437 14.12 17.08 -20.77
C ALA A 437 13.24 17.84 -19.77
N ASN A 438 11.97 17.43 -19.59
CA ASN A 438 11.00 18.16 -18.76
C ASN A 438 10.66 17.45 -17.43
N PHE A 439 10.72 16.13 -17.37
CA PHE A 439 10.37 15.36 -16.19
C PHE A 439 11.59 15.06 -15.33
N THR A 440 11.37 14.99 -14.02
CA THR A 440 12.46 14.89 -13.04
C THR A 440 12.55 13.50 -12.44
N LYS A 441 11.40 12.81 -12.31
CA LYS A 441 11.30 11.55 -11.57
C LYS A 441 10.29 10.61 -12.21
N ILE A 442 10.60 9.32 -12.19
CA ILE A 442 9.68 8.22 -12.45
C ILE A 442 9.57 7.38 -11.20
N HIS A 443 8.37 6.87 -10.93
CA HIS A 443 8.09 5.92 -9.87
C HIS A 443 7.41 4.70 -10.51
N ALA A 444 8.06 3.54 -10.43
CA ALA A 444 7.59 2.28 -10.99
C ALA A 444 7.29 1.28 -9.88
N CYS A 445 6.08 0.75 -9.87
CA CYS A 445 5.58 -0.18 -8.86
C CYS A 445 5.11 -1.45 -9.56
N HIS A 446 5.89 -2.51 -9.42
CA HIS A 446 5.52 -3.80 -9.99
C HIS A 446 4.45 -4.43 -9.10
N VAL A 447 3.30 -4.74 -9.69
CA VAL A 447 2.22 -5.42 -9.01
C VAL A 447 2.13 -6.80 -9.63
N GLY A 448 2.47 -7.84 -8.85
CA GLY A 448 2.32 -9.22 -9.32
C GLY A 448 0.88 -9.42 -9.78
N ASP A 449 0.71 -9.84 -11.02
CA ASP A 449 -0.60 -10.13 -11.59
C ASP A 449 -1.19 -11.24 -10.71
N GLY A 450 -2.41 -11.08 -10.18
CA GLY A 450 -3.01 -12.07 -9.26
C GLY A 450 -3.14 -13.51 -9.82
N ARG A 451 -2.68 -13.74 -11.05
CA ARG A 451 -2.46 -15.06 -11.66
C ARG A 451 -1.29 -15.82 -11.03
N ASP A 452 -0.22 -15.14 -10.62
CA ASP A 452 0.93 -15.78 -9.95
C ASP A 452 0.51 -16.39 -8.60
N ALA A 453 -0.45 -15.76 -7.92
CA ALA A 453 -1.02 -16.28 -6.68
C ALA A 453 -2.00 -17.45 -6.90
N LYS A 454 -2.53 -17.61 -8.11
CA LYS A 454 -3.41 -18.73 -8.47
C LYS A 454 -2.57 -19.94 -8.91
N GLU A 455 -1.53 -19.74 -9.71
CA GLU A 455 -0.56 -20.80 -10.06
C GLU A 455 0.22 -21.30 -8.84
N ALA A 456 0.55 -20.42 -7.87
CA ALA A 456 1.16 -20.85 -6.61
C ALA A 456 0.21 -21.63 -5.67
N ARG A 457 -1.11 -21.50 -5.84
CA ARG A 457 -2.12 -22.26 -5.06
C ARG A 457 -2.52 -23.57 -5.74
N ASP A 458 -2.59 -23.56 -7.07
CA ASP A 458 -2.99 -24.73 -7.87
C ASP A 458 -1.79 -25.68 -8.14
N GLY A 459 -0.56 -25.24 -7.83
CA GLY A 459 0.67 -26.02 -7.92
C GLY A 459 1.19 -26.59 -6.59
N GLN A 460 0.42 -26.55 -5.51
CA GLN A 460 0.76 -27.13 -4.20
C GLN A 460 -0.05 -28.38 -3.88
#